data_AF-G2IZN4-F1
#
_entry.id   AF-G2IZN4-F1
#
_cell.length_a   1.000
_cell.length_b   1.000
_cell.length_c   1.000
_cell.angle_alpha   90.00
_cell.angle_beta   90.00
_cell.angle_gamma   90.00
#
_symmetry.space_group_name_H-M   'P 1'
#
loop_
_entity.id
_entity.type
_entity.pdbx_description
1 polymer ?
#
loop_
_entity_poly.entity_id
_entity_poly.type
_entity_poly.pdbx_seq_one_letter_code
_entity_poly.pdbx_strand_id
1 'polypeptide(L)'
;MDALKSYGRIFLTVLIAAALVGAYWLGGHRQRQADEIDRLSQQNAAVAEALQIERRAASLGQVLAAGEQARTTAREAQTKIVTSEVVRYVEREKAQAAAGGAVVRLDADWVRGHDLAAAVPAETGAEPVLAGEAGPATAGEALEAVAGNYAQCQRWRDQVIGWQEWWRGAPDG
;
A
#
# COMPACT_ATOMS: atom_id res chain seq x y z
N MET A 1 47.91 78.91 -18.84
CA MET A 1 46.63 78.29 -19.28
C MET A 1 46.70 76.76 -19.35
N ASP A 2 47.87 76.12 -19.33
CA ASP A 2 47.98 74.66 -19.46
C ASP A 2 47.68 73.86 -18.19
N ALA A 3 47.91 74.44 -17.01
CA ALA A 3 47.55 73.80 -15.73
C ALA A 3 46.04 73.55 -15.60
N LEU A 4 45.20 74.51 -16.02
CA LEU A 4 43.73 74.39 -15.97
C LEU A 4 43.19 73.27 -16.89
N LYS A 5 43.80 73.10 -18.07
CA LYS A 5 43.49 72.00 -18.99
C LYS A 5 43.90 70.63 -18.42
N SER A 6 44.98 70.59 -17.64
CA SER A 6 45.45 69.37 -16.98
C SER A 6 44.50 68.93 -15.86
N TYR A 7 44.02 69.85 -15.02
CA TYR A 7 43.05 69.53 -13.97
C TYR A 7 41.69 69.06 -14.51
N GLY A 8 41.22 69.65 -15.62
CA GLY A 8 39.99 69.20 -16.28
C GLY A 8 40.07 67.76 -16.80
N ARG A 9 41.23 67.35 -17.32
CA ARG A 9 41.49 65.96 -17.74
C ARG A 9 41.47 64.98 -16.58
N ILE A 10 42.12 65.34 -15.45
CA ILE A 10 42.14 64.50 -14.25
C ILE A 10 40.71 64.31 -13.71
N PHE A 11 39.93 65.38 -13.60
CA PHE A 11 38.54 65.30 -13.13
C PHE A 11 37.67 64.39 -14.00
N LEU A 12 37.78 64.53 -15.33
CA LEU A 12 37.06 63.66 -16.27
C LEU A 12 37.45 62.19 -16.11
N THR A 13 38.75 61.89 -15.97
CA THR A 13 39.21 60.50 -15.78
C THR A 13 38.69 59.88 -14.48
N VAL A 14 38.63 60.65 -13.40
CA VAL A 14 38.07 60.19 -12.11
C VAL A 14 36.57 59.92 -12.23
N LEU A 15 35.82 60.79 -12.92
CA LEU A 15 34.39 60.59 -13.18
C LEU A 15 34.12 59.32 -13.99
N ILE A 16 34.91 59.09 -15.05
CA ILE A 16 34.79 57.88 -15.88
C ILE A 16 35.12 56.64 -15.04
N ALA A 17 36.20 56.68 -14.25
CA ALA A 17 36.56 55.56 -13.38
C ALA A 17 35.46 55.26 -12.34
N ALA A 18 34.89 56.30 -11.71
CA ALA A 18 33.78 56.14 -10.78
C ALA A 18 32.52 55.57 -11.44
N ALA A 19 32.19 56.01 -12.66
CA ALA A 19 31.07 55.48 -13.43
C ALA A 19 31.27 54.00 -13.80
N LEU A 20 32.48 53.60 -14.19
CA LEU A 20 32.81 52.20 -14.50
C LEU A 20 32.72 51.30 -13.26
N VAL A 21 33.25 51.75 -12.12
CA VAL A 21 33.15 51.02 -10.84
C VAL A 21 31.69 50.89 -10.40
N GLY A 22 30.91 51.97 -10.52
CA GLY A 22 29.47 51.96 -10.22
C GLY A 22 28.71 51.00 -11.12
N ALA A 23 28.97 51.00 -12.43
CA ALA A 23 28.35 50.08 -13.39
C ALA A 23 28.72 48.61 -13.11
N TYR A 24 29.97 48.33 -12.76
CA TYR A 24 30.42 46.98 -12.39
C TYR A 24 29.72 46.47 -11.12
N TRP A 25 29.63 47.32 -10.08
CA TRP A 25 28.94 46.96 -8.84
C TRP A 25 27.44 46.73 -9.04
N LEU A 26 26.79 47.62 -9.80
CA LEU A 26 25.35 47.50 -10.09
C LEU A 26 25.05 46.27 -10.95
N GLY A 27 25.92 45.96 -11.93
CA GLY A 27 25.84 44.76 -12.75
C GLY A 27 25.99 43.48 -11.91
N GLY A 28 27.02 43.43 -11.05
CA GLY A 28 27.24 42.29 -10.16
C GLY A 28 26.10 42.07 -9.17
N HIS A 29 25.49 43.13 -8.65
CA HIS A 29 24.33 43.01 -7.74
C HIS A 29 23.09 42.47 -8.46
N ARG A 30 22.79 42.98 -9.67
CA ARG A 30 21.69 42.48 -10.50
C ARG A 30 21.88 41.03 -10.90
N GLN A 31 23.11 40.64 -11.23
CA GLN A 31 23.40 39.27 -11.62
C GLN A 31 23.20 38.29 -10.45
N ARG A 32 23.64 38.64 -9.25
CA ARG A 32 23.37 37.83 -8.05
C ARG A 32 21.87 37.69 -7.75
N GLN A 33 21.10 38.76 -7.93
CA GLN A 33 19.64 38.71 -7.77
C GLN A 33 18.99 37.80 -8.81
N ALA A 34 19.44 37.85 -10.07
CA ALA A 34 18.96 36.97 -11.12
C ALA A 34 19.29 35.49 -10.80
N ASP A 35 20.53 35.21 -10.36
CA ASP A 35 20.96 33.85 -10.00
C ASP A 35 20.16 33.30 -8.80
N GLU A 36 19.83 34.15 -7.83
CA GLU A 36 19.03 33.76 -6.66
C GLU A 36 17.57 33.50 -7.01
N ILE A 37 16.98 34.33 -7.89
CA ILE A 37 15.62 34.10 -8.43
C ILE A 37 15.58 32.78 -9.22
N ASP A 38 16.57 32.54 -10.09
CA ASP A 38 16.64 31.31 -10.88
C ASP A 38 16.78 30.09 -9.97
N ARG A 39 17.65 30.16 -8.95
CA ARG A 39 17.80 29.08 -7.96
C ARG A 39 16.51 28.80 -7.19
N LEU A 40 15.82 29.85 -6.72
CA LEU A 40 14.55 29.70 -6.02
C LEU A 40 13.47 29.15 -6.94
N SER A 41 13.46 29.54 -8.22
CA SER A 41 12.51 29.01 -9.21
C SER A 41 12.70 27.51 -9.43
N GLN A 42 13.96 27.05 -9.51
CA GLN A 42 14.29 25.63 -9.67
C GLN A 42 13.90 24.82 -8.42
N GLN A 43 14.18 25.37 -7.23
CA GLN A 43 13.76 24.75 -5.96
C GLN A 43 12.24 24.65 -5.86
N ASN A 44 11.52 25.71 -6.21
CA ASN A 44 10.06 25.71 -6.20
C ASN A 44 9.48 24.73 -7.23
N ALA A 45 10.09 24.60 -8.41
CA ALA A 45 9.68 23.62 -9.41
C ALA A 45 9.86 22.18 -8.89
N ALA A 46 11.00 21.87 -8.29
CA ALA A 46 11.27 20.55 -7.71
C ALA A 46 10.31 20.21 -6.56
N VAL A 47 10.02 21.20 -5.69
CA VAL A 47 9.05 21.03 -4.60
C VAL A 47 7.62 20.85 -5.14
N ALA A 48 7.24 21.59 -6.18
CA ALA A 48 5.94 21.45 -6.81
C ALA A 48 5.76 20.07 -7.46
N GLU A 49 6.80 19.55 -8.11
CA GLU A 49 6.82 18.20 -8.66
C GLU A 49 6.68 17.13 -7.57
N ALA A 50 7.47 17.23 -6.50
CA ALA A 50 7.38 16.33 -5.35
C ALA A 50 5.97 16.32 -4.73
N LEU A 51 5.36 17.50 -4.54
CA LEU A 51 3.99 17.63 -4.04
C LEU A 51 2.96 17.02 -5.00
N GLN A 52 3.16 17.11 -6.31
CA GLN A 52 2.27 16.45 -7.27
C GLN A 52 2.37 14.93 -7.18
N ILE A 53 3.58 14.39 -7.04
CA ILE A 53 3.79 12.94 -6.85
C ILE A 53 3.13 12.47 -5.56
N GLU A 54 3.33 13.20 -4.46
CA GLU A 54 2.72 12.89 -3.16
C GLU A 54 1.18 12.92 -3.23
N ARG A 55 0.61 13.94 -3.86
CA ARG A 55 -0.86 14.04 -4.05
C ARG A 55 -1.40 12.89 -4.89
N ARG A 56 -0.70 12.50 -5.96
CA ARG A 56 -1.10 11.34 -6.79
C ARG A 56 -1.07 10.06 -5.96
N ALA A 57 0.01 9.82 -5.22
CA ALA A 57 0.13 8.66 -4.33
C ALA A 57 -0.96 8.65 -3.26
N ALA A 58 -1.23 9.79 -2.61
CA ALA A 58 -2.29 9.91 -1.61
C ALA A 58 -3.69 9.66 -2.20
N SER A 59 -3.96 10.18 -3.41
CA SER A 59 -5.24 9.97 -4.10
C SER A 59 -5.47 8.50 -4.47
N LEU A 60 -4.44 7.81 -4.96
CA LEU A 60 -4.48 6.37 -5.24
C LEU A 60 -4.70 5.58 -3.94
N GLY A 61 -4.01 5.95 -2.86
CA GLY A 61 -4.18 5.34 -1.54
C GLY A 61 -5.62 5.47 -1.01
N GLN A 62 -6.24 6.64 -1.17
CA GLN A 62 -7.63 6.86 -0.76
C GLN A 62 -8.62 6.04 -1.58
N VAL A 63 -8.44 5.94 -2.90
CA VAL A 63 -9.31 5.12 -3.77
C VAL A 63 -9.21 3.63 -3.40
N LEU A 64 -7.99 3.13 -3.19
CA LEU A 64 -7.76 1.74 -2.78
C LEU A 64 -8.38 1.46 -1.39
N ALA A 65 -8.17 2.36 -0.42
CA ALA A 65 -8.74 2.22 0.92
C ALA A 65 -10.27 2.24 0.92
N ALA A 66 -10.89 3.14 0.14
CA ALA A 66 -12.35 3.20 0.00
C ALA A 66 -12.92 1.94 -0.67
N GLY A 67 -12.23 1.42 -1.70
CA GLY A 67 -12.60 0.16 -2.34
C GLY A 67 -12.53 -1.03 -1.38
N GLU A 68 -11.49 -1.09 -0.56
CA GLU A 68 -11.33 -2.16 0.42
C GLU A 68 -12.38 -2.09 1.55
N GLN A 69 -12.68 -0.88 2.02
CA GLN A 69 -13.74 -0.67 3.01
C GLN A 69 -15.10 -1.12 2.46
N ALA A 70 -15.45 -0.76 1.23
CA ALA A 70 -16.71 -1.16 0.59
C ALA A 70 -16.80 -2.69 0.42
N ARG A 71 -15.69 -3.34 0.00
CA ARG A 71 -15.61 -4.81 -0.08
C ARG A 71 -15.78 -5.47 1.27
N THR A 72 -15.17 -4.93 2.31
CA THR A 72 -15.26 -5.45 3.68
C THR A 72 -16.71 -5.38 4.16
N THR A 73 -17.36 -4.21 4.06
CA THR A 73 -18.76 -4.02 4.49
C THR A 73 -19.74 -4.91 3.72
N ALA A 74 -19.59 -5.05 2.40
CA ALA A 74 -20.46 -5.92 1.60
C ALA A 74 -20.36 -7.40 2.04
N ARG A 75 -19.16 -7.85 2.42
CA ARG A 75 -18.93 -9.22 2.89
C ARG A 75 -19.37 -9.43 4.32
N GLU A 76 -19.21 -8.44 5.20
CA GLU A 76 -19.65 -8.56 6.60
C GLU A 76 -21.12 -8.96 6.69
N ALA A 77 -21.98 -8.42 5.82
CA ALA A 77 -23.40 -8.81 5.78
C ALA A 77 -23.60 -10.30 5.40
N GLN A 78 -22.91 -10.78 4.36
CA GLN A 78 -23.05 -12.15 3.88
C GLN A 78 -22.37 -13.17 4.80
N THR A 79 -21.16 -12.85 5.26
CA THR A 79 -20.40 -13.64 6.24
C THR A 79 -21.17 -13.75 7.54
N LYS A 80 -21.78 -12.67 8.04
CA LYS A 80 -22.59 -12.72 9.27
C LYS A 80 -23.72 -13.75 9.19
N ILE A 81 -24.41 -13.84 8.05
CA ILE A 81 -25.48 -14.83 7.85
C ILE A 81 -24.90 -16.23 7.85
N VAL A 82 -23.93 -16.51 6.97
CA VAL A 82 -23.35 -17.86 6.81
C VAL A 82 -22.67 -18.33 8.10
N THR A 83 -21.89 -17.46 8.73
CA THR A 83 -21.22 -17.76 10.01
C THR A 83 -22.23 -17.98 11.13
N SER A 84 -23.30 -17.18 11.23
CA SER A 84 -24.33 -17.39 12.26
C SER A 84 -25.05 -18.72 12.10
N GLU A 85 -25.30 -19.15 10.85
CA GLU A 85 -25.93 -20.43 10.55
C GLU A 85 -24.99 -21.59 10.87
N VAL A 86 -23.73 -21.53 10.43
CA VAL A 86 -22.71 -22.54 10.74
C VAL A 86 -22.53 -22.68 12.25
N VAL A 87 -22.33 -21.58 12.98
CA VAL A 87 -22.20 -21.60 14.44
C VAL A 87 -23.44 -22.21 15.08
N ARG A 88 -24.64 -21.84 14.64
CA ARG A 88 -25.89 -22.41 15.17
C ARG A 88 -25.97 -23.92 14.96
N TYR A 89 -25.56 -24.45 13.80
CA TYR A 89 -25.55 -25.88 13.53
C TYR A 89 -24.49 -26.62 14.36
N VAL A 90 -23.28 -26.08 14.43
CA VAL A 90 -22.16 -26.65 15.19
C VAL A 90 -22.49 -26.69 16.68
N GLU A 91 -22.95 -25.58 17.26
CA GLU A 91 -23.31 -25.50 18.68
C GLU A 91 -24.47 -26.43 19.03
N ARG A 92 -25.46 -26.57 18.13
CA ARG A 92 -26.57 -27.51 18.32
C ARG A 92 -26.08 -28.94 18.36
N GLU A 93 -25.19 -29.32 17.44
CA GLU A 93 -24.64 -30.68 17.42
C GLU A 93 -23.74 -30.94 18.64
N LYS A 94 -22.89 -29.98 19.04
CA LYS A 94 -22.06 -30.05 20.26
C LYS A 94 -22.93 -30.26 21.51
N ALA A 95 -24.02 -29.50 21.65
CA ALA A 95 -24.96 -29.65 22.75
C ALA A 95 -25.66 -31.03 22.72
N GLN A 96 -26.02 -31.52 21.53
CA GLN A 96 -26.63 -32.84 21.36
C GLN A 96 -25.65 -33.96 21.72
N ALA A 97 -24.38 -33.86 21.31
CA ALA A 97 -23.32 -34.80 21.70
C ALA A 97 -23.11 -34.83 23.22
N ALA A 98 -23.04 -33.65 23.85
CA ALA A 98 -22.85 -33.51 25.30
C ALA A 98 -24.01 -34.11 26.10
N ALA A 99 -25.22 -34.07 25.56
CA ALA A 99 -26.41 -34.71 26.14
C ALA A 99 -26.49 -36.22 25.86
N GLY A 100 -25.50 -36.83 25.20
CA GLY A 100 -25.51 -38.24 24.80
C GLY A 100 -26.44 -38.57 23.63
N GLY A 101 -26.89 -37.55 22.90
CA GLY A 101 -27.71 -37.69 21.70
C GLY A 101 -26.91 -38.21 20.51
N ALA A 102 -27.60 -38.83 19.55
CA ALA A 102 -26.98 -39.30 18.31
C ALA A 102 -26.46 -38.11 17.49
N VAL A 103 -25.20 -38.18 17.05
CA VAL A 103 -24.58 -37.20 16.14
C VAL A 103 -24.12 -37.88 14.86
N VAL A 104 -24.07 -37.13 13.77
CA VAL A 104 -23.58 -37.66 12.51
C VAL A 104 -22.07 -37.75 12.59
N ARG A 105 -21.53 -38.96 12.43
CA ARG A 105 -20.10 -39.19 12.33
C ARG A 105 -19.72 -39.35 10.87
N LEU A 106 -18.67 -38.65 10.47
CA LEU A 106 -18.04 -38.85 9.19
C LEU A 106 -17.05 -40.00 9.32
N ASP A 107 -16.97 -40.82 8.28
CA ASP A 107 -16.00 -41.91 8.24
C ASP A 107 -14.57 -41.35 8.13
N ALA A 108 -13.61 -42.20 8.51
CA ALA A 108 -12.21 -41.82 8.46
C ALA A 108 -11.71 -41.55 7.04
N ASP A 109 -12.37 -42.07 6.01
CA ASP A 109 -11.96 -41.88 4.61
C ASP A 109 -12.27 -40.45 4.15
N TRP A 110 -13.40 -39.91 4.57
CA TRP A 110 -13.76 -38.49 4.38
C TRP A 110 -12.74 -37.57 5.06
N VAL A 111 -12.42 -37.82 6.34
CA VAL A 111 -11.48 -36.97 7.11
C VAL A 111 -10.11 -36.97 6.43
N ARG A 112 -9.60 -38.15 6.05
CA ARG A 112 -8.32 -38.25 5.31
C ARG A 112 -8.36 -37.51 3.97
N GLY A 113 -9.44 -37.67 3.21
CA GLY A 113 -9.60 -36.98 1.94
C GLY A 113 -9.60 -35.45 2.10
N HIS A 114 -10.26 -34.96 3.14
CA HIS A 114 -10.25 -33.54 3.50
C HIS A 114 -8.84 -33.07 3.87
N ASP A 115 -8.15 -33.78 4.77
CA ASP A 115 -6.84 -33.35 5.27
C ASP A 115 -5.77 -33.37 4.18
N LEU A 116 -5.79 -34.37 3.29
CA LEU A 116 -4.92 -34.42 2.12
C LEU A 116 -5.18 -33.26 1.15
N ALA A 117 -6.44 -32.84 0.98
CA ALA A 117 -6.80 -31.71 0.12
C ALA A 117 -6.48 -30.35 0.76
N ALA A 118 -6.54 -30.26 2.10
CA ALA A 118 -6.21 -29.08 2.86
C ALA A 118 -4.69 -28.91 3.08
N ALA A 119 -3.91 -29.96 2.89
CA ALA A 119 -2.46 -29.92 3.00
C ALA A 119 -1.88 -28.93 1.99
N VAL A 120 -1.04 -28.00 2.48
CA VAL A 120 -0.23 -27.15 1.61
C VAL A 120 0.73 -28.09 0.88
N PRO A 121 0.85 -28.02 -0.47
CA PRO A 121 1.87 -28.76 -1.19
C PRO A 121 3.20 -28.36 -0.59
N ALA A 122 3.81 -29.28 0.17
CA ALA A 122 5.11 -29.00 0.73
C ALA A 122 6.05 -28.65 -0.41
N GLU A 123 6.88 -27.63 -0.21
CA GLU A 123 8.05 -27.39 -1.05
C GLU A 123 8.80 -28.72 -1.17
N THR A 124 8.64 -29.35 -2.35
CA THR A 124 9.31 -30.57 -2.82
C THR A 124 10.05 -31.37 -1.73
N GLY A 125 9.31 -32.08 -0.85
CA GLY A 125 9.99 -32.94 0.13
C GLY A 125 9.26 -33.38 1.40
N ALA A 126 8.05 -32.88 1.73
CA ALA A 126 7.37 -33.43 2.91
C ALA A 126 6.76 -34.81 2.62
N GLU A 127 6.99 -35.74 3.55
CA GLU A 127 6.38 -37.05 3.51
C GLU A 127 4.85 -36.96 3.55
N PRO A 128 4.14 -37.86 2.83
CA PRO A 128 2.69 -37.91 2.88
C PRO A 128 2.21 -38.20 4.30
N VAL A 129 1.14 -37.50 4.71
CA VAL A 129 0.46 -37.75 5.99
C VAL A 129 0.01 -39.21 6.04
N LEU A 130 0.48 -39.96 7.06
CA LEU A 130 0.22 -41.39 7.20
C LEU A 130 -1.26 -41.68 7.52
N ALA A 131 -1.77 -42.78 6.96
CA ALA A 131 -3.18 -43.16 6.95
C ALA A 131 -3.86 -43.41 8.32
N GLY A 132 -3.15 -43.28 9.45
CA GLY A 132 -3.60 -43.71 10.78
C GLY A 132 -3.89 -42.61 11.81
N GLU A 133 -3.65 -41.34 11.50
CA GLU A 133 -3.79 -40.24 12.49
C GLU A 133 -5.16 -39.54 12.48
N ALA A 134 -5.97 -39.74 11.44
CA ALA A 134 -7.29 -39.12 11.32
C ALA A 134 -8.32 -39.86 12.19
N GLY A 135 -8.64 -39.30 13.36
CA GLY A 135 -9.75 -39.76 14.20
C GLY A 135 -11.12 -39.48 13.54
N PRO A 136 -12.20 -40.14 13.98
CA PRO A 136 -13.55 -39.87 13.49
C PRO A 136 -13.98 -38.44 13.86
N ALA A 137 -14.48 -37.68 12.88
CA ALA A 137 -15.00 -36.33 13.09
C ALA A 137 -16.54 -36.33 13.10
N THR A 138 -17.15 -35.42 13.86
CA THR A 138 -18.58 -35.13 13.73
C THR A 138 -18.85 -34.21 12.54
N ALA A 139 -20.10 -34.17 12.07
CA ALA A 139 -20.48 -33.26 10.99
C ALA A 139 -20.28 -31.78 11.36
N GLY A 140 -20.45 -31.43 12.64
CA GLY A 140 -20.17 -30.11 13.19
C GLY A 140 -18.68 -29.77 13.20
N GLU A 141 -17.81 -30.70 13.61
CA GLU A 141 -16.34 -30.52 13.53
C GLU A 141 -15.88 -30.32 12.08
N ALA A 142 -16.43 -31.11 11.15
CA ALA A 142 -16.16 -30.95 9.73
C ALA A 142 -16.68 -29.62 9.16
N LEU A 143 -17.88 -29.19 9.55
CA LEU A 143 -18.44 -27.92 9.10
C LEU A 143 -17.60 -26.73 9.63
N GLU A 144 -17.11 -26.82 10.87
CA GLU A 144 -16.21 -25.84 11.48
C GLU A 144 -14.87 -25.76 10.70
N ALA A 145 -14.26 -26.91 10.38
CA ALA A 145 -13.03 -26.97 9.59
C ALA A 145 -13.21 -26.39 8.17
N VAL A 146 -14.26 -26.82 7.45
CA VAL A 146 -14.55 -26.32 6.11
C VAL A 146 -14.83 -24.82 6.11
N ALA A 147 -15.62 -24.31 7.07
CA ALA A 147 -15.89 -22.89 7.19
C ALA A 147 -14.61 -22.08 7.45
N GLY A 148 -13.71 -22.57 8.31
CA GLY A 148 -12.40 -21.99 8.55
C GLY A 148 -11.54 -21.91 7.28
N ASN A 149 -11.50 -23.00 6.51
CA ASN A 149 -10.77 -23.08 5.25
C ASN A 149 -11.31 -22.08 4.21
N TYR A 150 -12.62 -22.01 4.01
CA TYR A 150 -13.22 -21.04 3.11
C TYR A 150 -12.96 -19.59 3.55
N ALA A 151 -13.00 -19.30 4.85
CA ALA A 151 -12.67 -17.97 5.37
C ALA A 151 -11.21 -17.59 5.06
N GLN A 152 -10.27 -18.52 5.19
CA GLN A 152 -8.86 -18.30 4.83
C GLN A 152 -8.68 -18.09 3.31
N CYS A 153 -9.32 -18.91 2.47
CA CYS A 153 -9.29 -18.77 1.02
C CYS A 153 -9.83 -17.40 0.56
N GLN A 154 -10.91 -16.93 1.18
CA GLN A 154 -11.45 -15.60 0.89
C GLN A 154 -10.45 -14.50 1.25
N ARG A 155 -9.79 -14.58 2.42
CA ARG A 155 -8.73 -13.61 2.80
C ARG A 155 -7.58 -13.59 1.80
N TRP A 156 -7.10 -14.76 1.35
CA TRP A 156 -6.04 -14.82 0.35
C TRP A 156 -6.47 -14.26 -1.00
N ARG A 157 -7.69 -14.57 -1.44
CA ARG A 157 -8.26 -14.00 -2.66
C ARG A 157 -8.29 -12.47 -2.60
N ASP A 158 -8.63 -11.91 -1.44
CA ASP A 158 -8.71 -10.47 -1.25
C ASP A 158 -7.35 -9.80 -1.31
N GLN A 159 -6.34 -10.41 -0.70
CA GLN A 159 -4.96 -9.96 -0.83
C GLN A 159 -4.54 -9.96 -2.31
N VAL A 160 -4.79 -11.04 -3.05
CA VAL A 160 -4.44 -11.11 -4.48
C VAL A 160 -5.18 -10.05 -5.31
N ILE A 161 -6.48 -9.85 -5.09
CA ILE A 161 -7.25 -8.79 -5.78
C ILE A 161 -6.67 -7.42 -5.46
N GLY A 162 -6.39 -7.13 -4.19
CA GLY A 162 -5.79 -5.87 -3.76
C GLY A 162 -4.44 -5.61 -4.43
N TRP A 163 -3.60 -6.64 -4.55
CA TRP A 163 -2.32 -6.55 -5.26
C TRP A 163 -2.50 -6.28 -6.75
N GLN A 164 -3.45 -6.95 -7.40
CA GLN A 164 -3.76 -6.73 -8.82
C GLN A 164 -4.32 -5.33 -9.09
N GLU A 165 -5.08 -4.76 -8.15
CA GLU A 165 -5.58 -3.39 -8.24
C GLU A 165 -4.47 -2.37 -8.05
N TRP A 166 -3.61 -2.59 -7.04
CA TRP A 166 -2.43 -1.76 -6.84
C TRP A 166 -1.52 -1.76 -8.08
N TRP A 167 -1.22 -2.93 -8.64
CA TRP A 167 -0.39 -3.04 -9.84
C TRP A 167 -1.00 -2.31 -11.05
N ARG A 168 -2.31 -2.43 -11.27
CA ARG A 168 -3.01 -1.72 -12.36
C ARG A 168 -3.08 -0.20 -12.17
N GLY A 169 -3.04 0.27 -10.92
CA GLY A 169 -3.06 1.69 -10.58
C GLY A 169 -1.66 2.31 -10.44
N ALA A 170 -0.60 1.50 -10.47
CA ALA A 170 0.76 1.99 -10.40
C ALA A 170 1.12 2.71 -11.73
N PRO A 171 1.70 3.92 -11.68
CA PRO A 171 2.19 4.56 -12.89
C PRO A 171 3.26 3.68 -13.54
N ASP A 172 3.26 3.59 -14.87
CA ASP A 172 4.35 2.97 -15.62
C ASP A 172 5.67 3.62 -15.17
N GLY A 173 6.62 2.79 -14.75
CA GLY A 173 7.95 3.22 -14.30
C GLY A 173 8.76 3.88 -15.41
#